data_AF-A0A7R9WH57-F1
#
_entry.id   AF-A0A7R9WH57-F1
#
_cell.length_a   1.000
_cell.length_b   1.000
_cell.length_c   1.000
_cell.angle_alpha   90.00
_cell.angle_beta   90.00
_cell.angle_gamma   90.00
#
_symmetry.space_group_name_H-M   'P 1'
#
loop_
_entity.id
_entity.type
_entity.pdbx_description
1 polymer ?
#
loop_
_entity_poly.entity_id
_entity_poly.type
_entity_poly.pdbx_seq_one_letter_code
_entity_poly.pdbx_strand_id
1 'polypeptide(L)'
;VESCRSLASLCPLLISRTAAENGYAKWAIDVLVAMSGILRRKVEANDADATEMVHQLQLDALRGLCALAEYEPLKIRIIDDSLSQVLQFKNVRGESADLARLSKAANQVCLAMGFSEDEIDAQLVGNDPKLLADWFCLERSMLLQAMAREEIREYLCSVWLTPMMEVFDSGTVDTHALSPDQTGQKHGMSTIVEESSSGDSAKQVSSTSGGKMPQCKDPSTAEEKEAFLRRVFKNLGDDKDSADLRQKLVQQYHYLYDVNQSVSGISSGESVHGHSDPSSKNGKPSTSTKPKKSKSLLEDASEEHNGLLGISPCTVIGNILEKDWIMEHCRYQAAHRKGNISQWSTLPRRIQALLDVHFPSRLIQSEVLPLADLRPESSFDFRALSMPQRRYFSFRREGQVLSRVCEKHAAAIDSEDVHWTLGFSNSSFAGEFAEILVQALYRCPIIQAMSFSKTSEFGSNRAYGVVEDGEDDGATLLANLAGSLPPWVSCLTFD
;
A
#
# COMPACT_ATOMS: atom_id res chain seq x y z
N VAL A 1 -2.25 -24.27 31.03
CA VAL A 1 -2.54 -24.94 29.74
C VAL A 1 -3.96 -24.65 29.27
N GLU A 2 -4.99 -24.97 30.06
CA GLU A 2 -6.40 -24.80 29.66
C GLU A 2 -6.75 -23.38 29.19
N SER A 3 -6.30 -22.33 29.90
CA SER A 3 -6.54 -20.94 29.48
C SER A 3 -5.97 -20.63 28.09
N CYS A 4 -4.77 -21.13 27.76
CA CYS A 4 -4.17 -20.94 26.43
C CYS A 4 -4.97 -21.67 25.35
N ARG A 5 -5.41 -22.90 25.64
CA ARG A 5 -6.27 -23.67 24.74
C ARG A 5 -7.60 -22.97 24.48
N SER A 6 -8.23 -22.42 25.53
CA SER A 6 -9.46 -21.62 25.41
C SER A 6 -9.23 -20.36 24.56
N LEU A 7 -8.14 -19.63 24.81
CA LEU A 7 -7.78 -18.46 23.99
C LEU A 7 -7.56 -18.83 22.52
N ALA A 8 -6.85 -19.92 22.24
CA ALA A 8 -6.62 -20.39 20.88
C ALA A 8 -7.94 -20.77 20.17
N SER A 9 -8.85 -21.42 20.89
CA SER A 9 -10.19 -21.75 20.38
C SER A 9 -11.09 -20.54 20.16
N LEU A 10 -10.80 -19.43 20.84
CA LEU A 10 -11.52 -18.16 20.73
C LEU A 10 -11.06 -17.34 19.51
N CYS A 11 -9.83 -17.52 19.02
CA CYS A 11 -9.27 -16.75 17.91
C CYS A 11 -10.17 -16.72 16.65
N PRO A 12 -10.67 -17.86 16.11
CA PRO A 12 -11.58 -17.84 14.96
C PRO A 12 -12.89 -17.08 15.22
N LEU A 13 -13.36 -17.10 16.47
CA LEU A 13 -14.57 -16.39 16.86
C LEU A 13 -14.33 -14.88 16.91
N LEU A 14 -13.17 -14.43 17.40
CA LEU A 14 -12.83 -13.00 17.50
C LEU A 14 -12.73 -12.30 16.15
N ILE A 15 -12.29 -13.01 15.12
CA ILE A 15 -12.18 -12.48 13.75
C ILE A 15 -13.48 -12.63 12.95
N SER A 16 -14.51 -13.26 13.53
CA SER A 16 -15.80 -13.43 12.88
C SER A 16 -16.55 -12.10 12.74
N ARG A 17 -17.42 -12.04 11.73
CA ARG A 17 -18.34 -10.90 11.53
C ARG A 17 -19.20 -10.64 12.77
N THR A 18 -19.70 -11.68 13.43
CA THR A 18 -20.51 -11.55 14.64
C THR A 18 -19.73 -10.89 15.77
N ALA A 19 -18.48 -11.30 16.01
CA ALA A 19 -17.65 -10.65 17.03
C ALA A 19 -17.35 -9.18 16.69
N ALA A 20 -17.16 -8.87 15.41
CA ALA A 20 -16.96 -7.50 14.96
C ALA A 20 -18.20 -6.62 15.16
N GLU A 21 -19.39 -7.10 14.76
CA GLU A 21 -20.66 -6.38 14.95
C GLU A 21 -20.98 -6.10 16.42
N ASN A 22 -20.50 -6.95 17.33
CA ASN A 22 -20.64 -6.77 18.78
C ASN A 22 -19.43 -6.05 19.44
N GLY A 23 -18.43 -5.63 18.66
CA GLY A 23 -17.25 -4.91 19.17
C GLY A 23 -16.25 -5.75 19.97
N TYR A 24 -16.33 -7.08 19.86
CA TYR A 24 -15.38 -8.01 20.49
C TYR A 24 -14.12 -8.22 19.66
N ALA A 25 -14.13 -7.88 18.35
CA ALA A 25 -12.98 -8.07 17.48
C ALA A 25 -11.71 -7.36 17.98
N LYS A 26 -11.83 -6.23 18.68
CA LYS A 26 -10.70 -5.50 19.30
C LYS A 26 -9.86 -6.36 20.26
N TRP A 27 -10.48 -7.35 20.92
CA TRP A 27 -9.76 -8.26 21.82
C TRP A 27 -8.80 -9.20 21.08
N ALA A 28 -8.94 -9.36 19.77
CA ALA A 28 -7.99 -10.13 18.97
C ALA A 28 -6.56 -9.60 19.10
N ILE A 29 -6.39 -8.28 19.31
CA ILE A 29 -5.08 -7.67 19.54
C ILE A 29 -4.48 -8.13 20.87
N ASP A 30 -5.26 -8.10 21.95
CA ASP A 30 -4.79 -8.52 23.29
C ASP A 30 -4.47 -10.02 23.30
N VAL A 31 -5.30 -10.82 22.63
CA VAL A 31 -5.06 -12.26 22.48
C VAL A 31 -3.81 -12.53 21.67
N LEU A 32 -3.59 -11.81 20.56
CA LEU A 32 -2.36 -11.91 19.77
C LEU A 32 -1.13 -11.66 20.66
N VAL A 33 -1.11 -10.53 21.38
CA VAL A 33 0.01 -10.16 22.27
C VAL A 33 0.28 -11.26 23.32
N ALA A 34 -0.78 -11.82 23.90
CA ALA A 34 -0.65 -12.92 24.85
C ALA A 34 -0.03 -14.18 24.20
N MET A 35 -0.48 -14.56 22.99
CA MET A 35 0.07 -15.70 22.26
C MET A 35 1.53 -15.50 21.87
N SER A 36 1.88 -14.31 21.37
CA SER A 36 3.27 -13.93 21.07
C SER A 36 4.15 -14.01 22.32
N GLY A 37 3.63 -13.58 23.47
CA GLY A 37 4.30 -13.71 24.77
C GLY A 37 4.58 -15.16 25.16
N ILE A 38 3.69 -16.10 24.83
CA ILE A 38 3.87 -17.53 25.07
C ILE A 38 4.96 -18.11 24.16
N LEU A 39 4.99 -17.72 22.87
CA LEU A 39 6.02 -18.19 21.93
C LEU A 39 7.44 -17.76 22.32
N ARG A 40 7.58 -16.62 23.00
CA ARG A 40 8.89 -16.14 23.48
C ARG A 40 9.44 -16.89 24.70
N ARG A 41 8.62 -17.72 25.36
CA ARG A 41 9.07 -18.49 26.53
C ARG A 41 10.07 -19.56 26.09
N LYS A 42 11.25 -19.54 26.70
CA LYS A 42 12.28 -20.57 26.51
C LYS A 42 12.00 -21.74 27.45
N VAL A 43 12.23 -22.96 26.96
CA VAL A 43 12.21 -24.17 27.78
C VAL A 43 13.53 -24.26 28.53
N GLU A 44 13.48 -24.33 29.86
CA GLU A 44 14.66 -24.68 30.66
C GLU A 44 14.80 -26.21 30.71
N ALA A 45 15.96 -26.73 30.31
CA ALA A 45 16.16 -28.13 29.94
C ALA A 45 16.12 -29.17 31.09
N ASN A 46 15.75 -28.77 32.31
CA ASN A 46 15.96 -29.60 33.50
C ASN A 46 14.73 -30.42 33.92
N ASP A 47 13.55 -30.17 33.34
CA ASP A 47 12.30 -30.85 33.70
C ASP A 47 11.53 -31.28 32.44
N ALA A 48 11.40 -32.59 32.26
CA ALA A 48 10.72 -33.19 31.11
C ALA A 48 9.22 -32.87 31.09
N ASP A 49 8.56 -32.88 32.25
CA ASP A 49 7.13 -32.61 32.39
C ASP A 49 6.85 -31.12 32.10
N ALA A 50 7.73 -30.24 32.58
CA ALA A 50 7.67 -28.82 32.25
C ALA A 50 7.89 -28.56 30.75
N THR A 51 8.81 -29.30 30.12
CA THR A 51 9.09 -29.21 28.69
C THR A 51 7.86 -29.59 27.86
N GLU A 52 7.22 -30.71 28.16
CA GLU A 52 5.99 -31.15 27.49
C GLU A 52 4.87 -30.10 27.66
N MET A 53 4.70 -29.56 28.87
CA MET A 53 3.70 -28.53 29.14
C MET A 53 3.95 -27.25 28.33
N VAL A 54 5.20 -26.81 28.21
CA VAL A 54 5.56 -25.63 27.42
C VAL A 54 5.34 -25.87 25.93
N HIS A 55 5.72 -27.04 25.40
CA HIS A 55 5.44 -27.39 24.01
C HIS A 55 3.93 -27.39 23.71
N GLN A 56 3.11 -27.89 24.62
CA GLN A 56 1.65 -27.85 24.46
C GLN A 56 1.11 -26.41 24.46
N LEU A 57 1.64 -25.52 25.32
CA LEU A 57 1.29 -24.10 25.31
C LEU A 57 1.69 -23.42 24.00
N GLN A 58 2.90 -23.66 23.52
CA GLN A 58 3.41 -23.10 22.26
C GLN A 58 2.61 -23.62 21.06
N LEU A 59 2.21 -24.90 21.06
CA LEU A 59 1.37 -25.48 20.03
C LEU A 59 -0.01 -24.81 19.97
N ASP A 60 -0.65 -24.61 21.12
CA ASP A 60 -1.94 -23.92 21.19
C ASP A 60 -1.79 -22.44 20.80
N ALA A 61 -0.70 -21.78 21.17
CA ALA A 61 -0.41 -20.41 20.74
C ALA A 61 -0.21 -20.29 19.22
N LEU A 62 0.54 -21.19 18.58
CA LEU A 62 0.72 -21.23 17.13
C LEU A 62 -0.62 -21.45 16.40
N ARG A 63 -1.48 -22.33 16.91
CA ARG A 63 -2.84 -22.52 16.36
C ARG A 63 -3.68 -21.24 16.47
N GLY A 64 -3.60 -20.57 17.62
CA GLY A 64 -4.27 -19.28 17.82
C GLY A 64 -3.77 -18.22 16.83
N LEU A 65 -2.46 -18.07 16.66
CA LEU A 65 -1.87 -17.14 15.70
C LEU A 65 -2.23 -17.48 14.25
N CYS A 66 -2.29 -18.78 13.90
CA CYS A 66 -2.71 -19.22 12.57
C CYS A 66 -4.11 -18.73 12.23
N ALA A 67 -5.05 -18.84 13.16
CA ALA A 67 -6.41 -18.31 12.98
C ALA A 67 -6.39 -16.78 12.85
N LEU A 68 -5.67 -16.07 13.73
CA LEU A 68 -5.59 -14.60 13.68
C LEU A 68 -4.92 -14.08 12.41
N ALA A 69 -4.00 -14.84 11.82
CA ALA A 69 -3.33 -14.48 10.57
C ALA A 69 -4.28 -14.44 9.36
N GLU A 70 -5.51 -14.94 9.44
CA GLU A 70 -6.52 -14.75 8.38
C GLU A 70 -7.00 -13.28 8.27
N TYR A 71 -6.67 -12.47 9.27
CA TYR A 71 -7.03 -11.06 9.36
C TYR A 71 -5.86 -10.16 8.99
N GLU A 72 -6.01 -9.36 7.93
CA GLU A 72 -4.93 -8.56 7.34
C GLU A 72 -4.26 -7.59 8.34
N PRO A 73 -4.99 -6.82 9.17
CA PRO A 73 -4.36 -5.94 10.17
C PRO A 73 -3.55 -6.70 11.24
N LEU A 74 -3.92 -7.96 11.52
CA LEU A 74 -3.22 -8.77 12.52
C LEU A 74 -1.95 -9.41 11.94
N LYS A 75 -1.90 -9.72 10.64
CA LYS A 75 -0.68 -10.21 9.97
C LYS A 75 0.51 -9.31 10.21
N ILE A 76 0.32 -7.99 10.11
CA ILE A 76 1.36 -6.97 10.35
C ILE A 76 1.95 -7.13 11.76
N ARG A 77 1.08 -7.30 12.76
CA ARG A 77 1.50 -7.50 14.16
C ARG A 77 2.19 -8.84 14.35
N ILE A 78 1.70 -9.91 13.74
CA ILE A 78 2.36 -11.23 13.80
C ILE A 78 3.76 -11.14 13.21
N ILE A 79 3.91 -10.43 12.09
CA ILE A 79 5.21 -10.23 11.44
C ILE A 79 6.15 -9.47 12.36
N ASP A 80 5.67 -8.37 12.94
CA ASP A 80 6.48 -7.50 13.78
C ASP A 80 6.90 -8.18 15.10
N ASP A 81 5.95 -8.86 15.76
CA ASP A 81 6.11 -9.35 17.14
C ASP A 81 6.57 -10.81 17.24
N SER A 82 6.27 -11.64 16.22
CA SER A 82 6.28 -13.11 16.36
C SER A 82 6.96 -13.88 15.24
N LEU A 83 7.26 -13.26 14.09
CA LEU A 83 7.79 -13.98 12.92
C LEU A 83 9.07 -14.74 13.24
N SER A 84 9.98 -14.12 13.99
CA SER A 84 11.24 -14.76 14.41
C SER A 84 11.00 -16.05 15.18
N GLN A 85 10.05 -16.07 16.12
CA GLN A 85 9.73 -17.25 16.92
C GLN A 85 8.99 -18.30 16.08
N VAL A 86 8.05 -17.89 15.22
CA VAL A 86 7.37 -18.81 14.29
C VAL A 86 8.39 -19.53 13.42
N LEU A 87 9.38 -18.82 12.87
CA LEU A 87 10.44 -19.45 12.08
C LEU A 87 11.33 -20.37 12.91
N GLN A 88 11.63 -20.03 14.16
CA GLN A 88 12.36 -20.95 15.04
C GLN A 88 11.63 -22.29 15.17
N PHE A 89 10.31 -22.27 15.43
CA PHE A 89 9.50 -23.49 15.53
C PHE A 89 9.38 -24.26 14.22
N LYS A 90 9.23 -23.55 13.09
CA LYS A 90 9.24 -24.16 11.74
C LYS A 90 10.49 -25.01 11.52
N ASN A 91 11.64 -24.55 12.01
CA ASN A 91 12.94 -25.18 11.80
C ASN A 91 13.36 -26.20 12.84
N VAL A 92 12.54 -26.44 13.86
CA VAL A 92 12.86 -27.46 14.84
C VAL A 92 12.86 -28.83 14.14
N ARG A 93 14.03 -29.45 14.10
CA ARG A 93 14.21 -30.83 13.66
C ARG A 93 14.33 -31.70 14.90
N GLY A 94 13.47 -32.70 15.02
CA GLY A 94 13.53 -33.65 16.12
C GLY A 94 12.64 -34.85 15.87
N GLU A 95 13.02 -36.00 16.44
CA GLU A 95 12.27 -37.25 16.33
C GLU A 95 11.01 -37.25 17.21
N SER A 96 10.91 -36.32 18.17
CA SER A 96 9.73 -36.20 19.02
C SER A 96 8.50 -35.78 18.21
N ALA A 97 7.40 -36.49 18.43
CA ALA A 97 6.10 -36.20 17.84
C ALA A 97 5.61 -34.78 18.15
N ASP A 98 5.95 -34.20 19.30
CA ASP A 98 5.52 -32.86 19.68
C ASP A 98 6.29 -31.78 18.93
N LEU A 99 7.58 -31.98 18.67
CA LEU A 99 8.37 -31.07 17.85
C LEU A 99 7.88 -31.07 16.39
N ALA A 100 7.50 -32.24 15.86
CA ALA A 100 6.88 -32.34 14.54
C ALA A 100 5.53 -31.59 14.47
N ARG A 101 4.72 -31.66 15.54
CA ARG A 101 3.46 -30.89 15.65
C ARG A 101 3.70 -29.39 15.70
N LEU A 102 4.71 -28.94 16.45
CA LEU A 102 5.09 -27.52 16.53
C LEU A 102 5.56 -26.99 15.16
N SER A 103 6.46 -27.71 14.50
CA SER A 103 6.93 -27.34 13.15
C SER A 103 5.77 -27.26 12.15
N LYS A 104 4.86 -28.25 12.17
CA LYS A 104 3.65 -28.23 11.35
C LYS A 104 2.75 -27.03 11.64
N ALA A 105 2.50 -26.72 12.91
CA ALA A 105 1.68 -25.58 13.29
C ALA A 105 2.33 -24.24 12.88
N ALA A 106 3.65 -24.12 13.01
CA ALA A 106 4.40 -22.94 12.57
C ALA A 106 4.36 -22.75 11.04
N ASN A 107 4.42 -23.84 10.28
CA ASN A 107 4.21 -23.79 8.83
C ASN A 107 2.82 -23.29 8.48
N GLN A 108 1.78 -23.73 9.20
CA GLN A 108 0.41 -23.25 8.98
C GLN A 108 0.29 -21.74 9.23
N VAL A 109 0.97 -21.20 10.26
CA VAL A 109 1.03 -19.74 10.48
C VAL A 109 1.70 -19.04 9.28
N CYS A 110 2.80 -19.58 8.74
CA CYS A 110 3.48 -19.02 7.57
C CYS A 110 2.58 -19.01 6.33
N LEU A 111 1.88 -20.11 6.07
CA LEU A 111 0.90 -20.23 4.98
C LEU A 111 -0.24 -19.21 5.15
N ALA A 112 -0.77 -19.05 6.36
CA ALA A 112 -1.83 -18.08 6.64
C ALA A 112 -1.36 -16.63 6.45
N MET A 113 -0.08 -16.33 6.71
CA MET A 113 0.53 -15.04 6.40
C MET A 113 0.73 -14.80 4.89
N GLY A 114 0.60 -15.83 4.05
CA GLY A 114 0.74 -15.76 2.60
C GLY A 114 2.10 -16.23 2.08
N PHE A 115 2.98 -16.77 2.93
CA PHE A 115 4.23 -17.37 2.51
C PHE A 115 3.95 -18.77 1.97
N SER A 116 4.25 -19.01 0.69
CA SER A 116 3.99 -20.31 0.06
C SER A 116 4.95 -21.39 0.58
N GLU A 117 4.54 -22.65 0.49
CA GLU A 117 5.38 -23.82 0.81
C GLU A 117 6.21 -24.27 -0.39
N ASP A 118 6.20 -23.54 -1.51
CA ASP A 118 6.99 -23.91 -2.67
C ASP A 118 8.44 -24.05 -2.22
N GLU A 119 9.04 -25.19 -2.56
CA GLU A 119 10.40 -25.52 -2.13
C GLU A 119 11.38 -24.40 -2.51
N ILE A 120 11.08 -23.71 -3.61
CA ILE A 120 11.82 -22.55 -4.07
C ILE A 120 11.69 -21.38 -3.09
N ASP A 121 10.49 -21.01 -2.63
CA ASP A 121 10.32 -19.91 -1.68
C ASP A 121 11.00 -20.20 -0.34
N ALA A 122 10.91 -21.44 0.13
CA ALA A 122 11.61 -21.90 1.33
C ALA A 122 13.15 -21.85 1.20
N GLN A 123 13.68 -22.16 0.01
CA GLN A 123 15.11 -22.07 -0.29
C GLN A 123 15.60 -20.62 -0.50
N LEU A 124 14.79 -19.77 -1.13
CA LEU A 124 15.16 -18.40 -1.51
C LEU A 124 15.29 -17.51 -0.28
N VAL A 125 14.27 -17.52 0.58
CA VAL A 125 14.25 -16.62 1.74
C VAL A 125 15.09 -17.20 2.89
N GLY A 126 15.23 -18.53 2.89
CA GLY A 126 15.76 -19.26 4.02
C GLY A 126 14.95 -18.98 5.28
N ASN A 127 15.59 -19.17 6.43
CA ASN A 127 15.00 -18.90 7.73
C ASN A 127 15.31 -17.49 8.22
N ASP A 128 15.31 -16.52 7.30
CA ASP A 128 15.63 -15.13 7.58
C ASP A 128 14.33 -14.34 7.82
N PRO A 129 13.98 -14.02 9.08
CA PRO A 129 12.77 -13.27 9.39
C PRO A 129 12.75 -11.87 8.78
N LYS A 130 13.92 -11.23 8.58
CA LYS A 130 13.98 -9.90 8.00
C LYS A 130 13.59 -9.93 6.52
N LEU A 131 14.12 -10.90 5.79
CA LEU A 131 13.83 -11.04 4.36
C LEU A 131 12.37 -11.46 4.09
N LEU A 132 11.76 -12.29 4.96
CA LEU A 132 10.32 -12.58 4.91
C LEU A 132 9.46 -11.35 5.25
N ALA A 133 9.88 -10.53 6.22
CA ALA A 133 9.21 -9.27 6.53
C ALA A 133 9.30 -8.29 5.34
N ASP A 134 10.45 -8.21 4.68
CA ASP A 134 10.65 -7.40 3.47
C ASP A 134 9.73 -7.87 2.33
N TRP A 135 9.67 -9.18 2.08
CA TRP A 135 8.74 -9.76 1.10
C TRP A 135 7.31 -9.33 1.41
N PHE A 136 6.86 -9.55 2.65
CA PHE A 136 5.51 -9.18 3.06
C PHE A 136 5.24 -7.69 2.84
N CYS A 137 6.20 -6.80 3.17
CA CYS A 137 6.07 -5.37 2.95
C CYS A 137 5.90 -5.04 1.46
N LEU A 138 6.69 -5.66 0.59
CA LEU A 138 6.60 -5.44 -0.85
C LEU A 138 5.20 -5.82 -1.37
N GLU A 139 4.70 -7.01 -1.04
CA GLU A 139 3.35 -7.43 -1.44
C GLU A 139 2.26 -6.55 -0.83
N ARG A 140 2.40 -6.20 0.45
CA ARG A 140 1.43 -5.35 1.15
C ARG A 140 1.36 -3.96 0.56
N SER A 141 2.49 -3.39 0.16
CA SER A 141 2.56 -2.07 -0.45
C SER A 141 1.73 -1.99 -1.74
N MET A 142 1.66 -3.08 -2.50
CA MET A 142 0.89 -3.15 -3.75
C MET A 142 -0.61 -2.96 -3.52
N LEU A 143 -1.13 -3.49 -2.40
CA LEU A 143 -2.53 -3.32 -2.01
C LEU A 143 -2.82 -1.88 -1.58
N LEU A 144 -1.92 -1.25 -0.83
CA LEU A 144 -2.05 0.16 -0.43
C LEU A 144 -1.96 1.09 -1.64
N GLN A 145 -1.04 0.81 -2.57
CA GLN A 145 -0.96 1.54 -3.84
C GLN A 145 -2.24 1.38 -4.66
N ALA A 146 -2.88 0.20 -4.64
CA ALA A 146 -4.17 0.01 -5.32
C ALA A 146 -5.28 0.90 -4.74
N MET A 147 -5.33 1.03 -3.41
CA MET A 147 -6.24 1.96 -2.74
C MET A 147 -5.92 3.42 -3.10
N ALA A 148 -4.63 3.78 -3.13
CA ALA A 148 -4.21 5.12 -3.53
C ALA A 148 -4.56 5.44 -4.98
N ARG A 149 -4.36 4.49 -5.91
CA ARG A 149 -4.76 4.63 -7.32
C ARG A 149 -6.26 4.86 -7.45
N GLU A 150 -7.08 4.09 -6.74
CA GLU A 150 -8.54 4.29 -6.70
C GLU A 150 -8.90 5.71 -6.26
N GLU A 151 -8.27 6.19 -5.20
CA GLU A 151 -8.49 7.53 -4.68
C GLU A 151 -8.04 8.64 -5.65
N ILE A 152 -6.86 8.49 -6.26
CA ILE A 152 -6.34 9.43 -7.26
C ILE A 152 -7.28 9.48 -8.47
N ARG A 153 -7.85 8.35 -8.89
CA ARG A 153 -8.82 8.32 -9.98
C ARG A 153 -10.10 9.04 -9.63
N GLU A 154 -10.65 8.82 -8.44
CA GLU A 154 -11.82 9.57 -7.95
C GLU A 154 -11.53 11.07 -7.91
N TYR A 155 -10.35 11.45 -7.41
CA TYR A 155 -9.87 12.84 -7.40
C TYR A 155 -9.86 13.44 -8.80
N LEU A 156 -9.19 12.80 -9.76
CA LEU A 156 -9.06 13.31 -11.12
C LEU A 156 -10.40 13.37 -11.83
N CYS A 157 -11.26 12.36 -11.65
CA CYS A 157 -12.63 12.42 -12.13
C CYS A 157 -13.33 13.67 -11.57
N SER A 158 -13.24 13.95 -10.27
CA SER A 158 -13.91 15.12 -9.69
C SER A 158 -13.36 16.46 -10.20
N VAL A 159 -12.03 16.56 -10.40
CA VAL A 159 -11.37 17.80 -10.80
C VAL A 159 -11.50 18.07 -12.31
N TRP A 160 -11.50 17.02 -13.14
CA TRP A 160 -11.44 17.15 -14.60
C TRP A 160 -12.80 16.96 -15.26
N LEU A 161 -13.62 16.01 -14.79
CA LEU A 161 -14.92 15.71 -15.40
C LEU A 161 -15.86 16.90 -15.26
N THR A 162 -15.93 17.54 -14.09
CA THR A 162 -16.86 18.66 -13.86
C THR A 162 -16.58 19.84 -14.80
N PRO A 163 -15.35 20.40 -14.89
CA PRO A 163 -15.08 21.48 -15.84
C PRO A 163 -15.24 21.06 -17.30
N MET A 164 -14.87 19.82 -17.67
CA MET A 164 -15.06 19.35 -19.05
C MET A 164 -16.54 19.28 -19.44
N MET A 165 -17.40 18.82 -18.53
CA MET A 165 -18.85 18.82 -18.76
C MET A 165 -19.40 20.25 -18.90
N GLU A 166 -18.94 21.21 -18.08
CA GLU A 166 -19.34 22.62 -18.20
C GLU A 166 -18.93 23.25 -19.55
N VAL A 167 -17.75 22.90 -20.07
CA VAL A 167 -17.29 23.33 -21.41
C VAL A 167 -18.18 22.73 -22.50
N PHE A 168 -18.63 21.48 -22.34
CA PHE A 168 -19.53 20.86 -23.31
C PHE A 168 -20.94 21.43 -23.27
N ASP A 169 -21.47 21.77 -22.10
CA ASP A 169 -22.80 22.37 -21.94
C ASP A 169 -22.83 23.82 -22.45
N SER A 170 -21.76 24.59 -22.22
CA SER A 170 -21.61 25.97 -22.73
C SER A 170 -21.34 26.05 -24.23
N GLY A 171 -20.92 24.95 -24.87
CA GLY A 171 -20.72 24.85 -26.32
C GLY A 171 -22.01 24.88 -27.14
N THR A 172 -23.19 24.80 -26.51
CA THR A 172 -24.50 25.08 -27.13
C THR A 172 -24.70 26.60 -27.24
N VAL A 173 -23.73 27.30 -27.83
CA VAL A 173 -23.90 28.69 -28.23
C VAL A 173 -24.91 28.67 -29.37
N ASP A 174 -26.09 29.22 -29.10
CA ASP A 174 -27.15 29.46 -30.08
C ASP A 174 -26.55 29.97 -31.39
N THR A 175 -26.52 29.10 -32.40
CA THR A 175 -26.27 29.48 -33.79
C THR A 175 -27.51 30.16 -34.39
N HIS A 176 -28.28 30.86 -33.55
CA HIS A 176 -29.40 31.69 -33.97
C HIS A 176 -28.98 33.15 -34.00
N ALA A 177 -29.11 33.72 -35.21
CA ALA A 177 -29.02 35.14 -35.57
C ALA A 177 -27.69 35.66 -36.15
N LEU A 178 -27.15 34.98 -37.16
CA LEU A 178 -26.71 35.73 -38.35
C LEU A 178 -27.77 35.56 -39.43
N SER A 179 -28.63 36.58 -39.53
CA SER A 179 -29.56 36.78 -40.62
C SER A 179 -28.82 36.71 -41.97
N PRO A 180 -29.27 35.89 -42.93
CA PRO A 180 -28.68 35.88 -44.25
C PRO A 180 -29.21 37.09 -45.00
N ASP A 181 -28.51 38.22 -44.92
CA ASP A 181 -28.73 39.28 -45.89
C ASP A 181 -27.71 39.19 -47.03
N GLN A 182 -28.28 39.38 -48.20
CA GLN A 182 -27.77 39.08 -49.52
C GLN A 182 -26.50 39.88 -49.85
N THR A 183 -25.56 39.27 -50.56
CA THR A 183 -25.08 39.78 -51.86
C THR A 183 -24.07 38.82 -52.45
N GLY A 184 -24.36 38.39 -53.68
CA GLY A 184 -23.59 37.34 -54.35
C GLY A 184 -22.30 37.82 -54.97
N GLN A 185 -21.42 36.87 -55.25
CA GLN A 185 -20.60 36.92 -56.46
C GLN A 185 -20.16 35.52 -56.87
N LYS A 186 -20.57 35.13 -58.08
CA LYS A 186 -20.12 33.96 -58.83
C LYS A 186 -18.71 34.21 -59.36
N HIS A 187 -17.82 33.22 -59.22
CA HIS A 187 -16.76 32.77 -60.14
C HIS A 187 -15.95 31.71 -59.37
N GLY A 188 -15.48 30.58 -59.90
CA GLY A 188 -15.43 30.02 -61.24
C GLY A 188 -14.71 28.67 -61.12
N MET A 189 -14.95 27.79 -62.09
CA MET A 189 -14.42 26.43 -62.23
C MET A 189 -12.90 26.33 -62.07
N SER A 190 -12.41 25.21 -61.53
CA SER A 190 -11.50 24.33 -62.29
C SER A 190 -11.43 22.92 -61.71
N THR A 191 -11.18 21.99 -62.62
CA THR A 191 -11.41 20.56 -62.59
C THR A 191 -10.07 19.80 -62.56
N ILE A 192 -10.07 18.62 -61.92
CA ILE A 192 -9.37 17.36 -62.28
C ILE A 192 -7.83 17.37 -62.27
N VAL A 193 -7.20 16.40 -61.57
CA VAL A 193 -6.44 15.26 -62.13
C VAL A 193 -6.28 14.19 -61.03
N GLU A 194 -6.87 13.03 -61.29
CA GLU A 194 -6.50 11.75 -60.68
C GLU A 194 -5.21 11.25 -61.32
N GLU A 195 -4.25 10.77 -60.52
CA GLU A 195 -3.20 9.87 -61.01
C GLU A 195 -3.03 8.69 -60.06
N SER A 196 -3.30 7.52 -60.65
CA SER A 196 -3.13 6.18 -60.12
C SER A 196 -1.64 5.81 -60.08
N SER A 197 -1.18 5.24 -58.97
CA SER A 197 0.14 4.61 -58.89
C SER A 197 0.01 3.24 -58.21
N SER A 198 0.15 2.20 -59.03
CA SER A 198 0.32 0.81 -58.64
C SER A 198 1.81 0.52 -58.44
N GLY A 199 2.18 -0.09 -57.32
CA GLY A 199 3.54 -0.54 -57.05
C GLY A 199 3.60 -1.62 -55.98
N ASP A 200 4.04 -2.79 -56.40
CA ASP A 200 4.15 -4.05 -55.67
C ASP A 200 5.17 -4.09 -54.51
N SER A 201 4.98 -5.11 -53.67
CA SER A 201 6.00 -5.85 -52.89
C SER A 201 6.55 -5.27 -51.59
N ALA A 202 6.18 -5.89 -50.46
CA ALA A 202 7.10 -6.67 -49.62
C ALA A 202 6.36 -7.31 -48.43
N LYS A 203 6.48 -8.63 -48.29
CA LYS A 203 6.15 -9.35 -47.05
C LYS A 203 7.12 -8.90 -45.96
N GLN A 204 6.61 -8.21 -44.95
CA GLN A 204 7.32 -7.99 -43.69
C GLN A 204 6.39 -8.43 -42.55
N VAL A 205 6.77 -9.53 -41.90
CA VAL A 205 6.18 -9.97 -40.63
C VAL A 205 6.65 -8.97 -39.58
N SER A 206 5.82 -7.98 -39.28
CA SER A 206 5.99 -7.09 -38.12
C SER A 206 4.97 -7.50 -37.07
N SER A 207 5.43 -8.19 -36.04
CA SER A 207 4.73 -8.32 -34.78
C SER A 207 4.81 -6.97 -34.07
N THR A 208 3.88 -6.09 -34.39
CA THR A 208 3.60 -4.88 -33.61
C THR A 208 2.17 -5.02 -33.14
N SER A 209 1.97 -5.60 -31.96
CA SER A 209 0.69 -5.56 -31.23
C SER A 209 0.51 -4.19 -30.59
N GLY A 210 0.73 -3.11 -31.32
CA GLY A 210 0.20 -1.82 -30.94
C GLY A 210 -1.29 -1.86 -31.24
N GLY A 211 -2.11 -2.09 -30.21
CA GLY A 211 -3.56 -1.98 -30.32
C GLY A 211 -3.91 -0.59 -30.85
N LYS A 212 -4.21 -0.48 -32.16
CA LYS A 212 -4.72 0.74 -32.75
C LYS A 212 -5.98 1.10 -31.97
N MET A 213 -5.92 2.17 -31.17
CA MET A 213 -7.13 2.80 -30.65
C MET A 213 -8.08 2.98 -31.84
N PRO A 214 -9.34 2.51 -31.73
CA PRO A 214 -10.31 2.69 -32.80
C PRO A 214 -10.36 4.19 -33.13
N GLN A 215 -10.21 4.55 -34.40
CA GLN A 215 -10.30 5.94 -34.85
C GLN A 215 -11.59 6.53 -34.28
N CYS A 216 -11.43 7.39 -33.27
CA CYS A 216 -12.55 7.93 -32.52
C CYS A 216 -13.23 8.93 -33.44
N LYS A 217 -14.42 8.60 -33.95
CA LYS A 217 -15.30 9.62 -34.51
C LYS A 217 -15.58 10.62 -33.40
N ASP A 218 -15.37 11.90 -33.67
CA ASP A 218 -15.63 12.96 -32.69
C ASP A 218 -17.05 12.79 -32.10
N PRO A 219 -17.18 12.69 -30.77
CA PRO A 219 -18.48 12.47 -30.14
C PRO A 219 -19.37 13.68 -30.40
N SER A 220 -20.49 13.44 -31.07
CA SER A 220 -21.37 14.47 -31.62
C SER A 220 -22.44 14.92 -30.64
N THR A 221 -22.82 14.07 -29.69
CA THR A 221 -23.83 14.37 -28.65
C THR A 221 -23.20 14.55 -27.27
N ALA A 222 -23.90 15.24 -26.36
CA ALA A 222 -23.48 15.37 -24.97
C ALA A 222 -23.36 14.00 -24.27
N GLU A 223 -24.29 13.08 -24.56
CA GLU A 223 -24.24 11.69 -24.08
C GLU A 223 -23.02 10.94 -24.63
N GLU A 224 -22.66 11.13 -25.90
CA GLU A 224 -21.45 10.52 -26.49
C GLU A 224 -20.17 11.09 -25.90
N LYS A 225 -20.14 12.40 -25.61
CA LYS A 225 -19.01 13.08 -24.95
C LYS A 225 -18.84 12.61 -23.51
N GLU A 226 -19.93 12.53 -22.75
CA GLU A 226 -19.92 11.99 -21.40
C GLU A 226 -19.53 10.52 -21.41
N ALA A 227 -20.07 9.71 -22.34
CA ALA A 227 -19.71 8.31 -22.48
C ALA A 227 -18.24 8.13 -22.91
N PHE A 228 -17.71 9.03 -23.74
CA PHE A 228 -16.30 9.05 -24.13
C PHE A 228 -15.42 9.39 -22.93
N LEU A 229 -15.71 10.47 -22.19
CA LEU A 229 -14.96 10.82 -20.99
C LEU A 229 -15.04 9.70 -19.97
N ARG A 230 -16.24 9.18 -19.67
CA ARG A 230 -16.41 8.02 -18.80
C ARG A 230 -15.65 6.82 -19.32
N ARG A 231 -15.48 6.61 -20.63
CA ARG A 231 -14.66 5.53 -21.19
C ARG A 231 -13.17 5.77 -21.01
N VAL A 232 -12.70 7.00 -21.24
CA VAL A 232 -11.31 7.43 -20.97
C VAL A 232 -11.00 7.20 -19.49
N PHE A 233 -11.86 7.67 -18.59
CA PHE A 233 -11.71 7.48 -17.14
C PHE A 233 -11.97 6.03 -16.68
N LYS A 234 -12.82 5.26 -17.37
CA LYS A 234 -13.05 3.84 -17.09
C LYS A 234 -11.87 2.96 -17.50
N ASN A 235 -11.17 3.32 -18.57
CA ASN A 235 -9.91 2.65 -18.92
C ASN A 235 -8.82 2.89 -17.87
N LEU A 236 -8.93 3.96 -17.06
CA LEU A 236 -8.08 4.12 -15.87
C LEU A 236 -8.47 3.17 -14.72
N GLY A 237 -9.65 2.55 -14.77
CA GLY A 237 -10.39 2.08 -13.60
C GLY A 237 -10.52 0.58 -13.38
N ASP A 238 -10.15 -0.29 -14.32
CA ASP A 238 -10.33 -1.75 -14.17
C ASP A 238 -9.20 -2.40 -13.35
N ASP A 239 -8.90 -1.89 -12.14
CA ASP A 239 -8.16 -2.64 -11.10
C ASP A 239 -9.15 -3.54 -10.35
N LYS A 240 -9.74 -4.48 -11.10
CA LYS A 240 -10.68 -5.48 -10.58
C LYS A 240 -9.97 -6.48 -9.68
N ASP A 241 -8.72 -6.80 -10.01
CA ASP A 241 -7.96 -7.87 -9.36
C ASP A 241 -7.74 -7.62 -7.87
N SER A 242 -7.72 -6.35 -7.44
CA SER A 242 -7.57 -6.00 -6.03
C SER A 242 -8.85 -5.48 -5.37
N ALA A 243 -9.97 -5.30 -6.08
CA ALA A 243 -11.18 -4.66 -5.52
C ALA A 243 -11.72 -5.39 -4.29
N ASP A 244 -11.87 -6.72 -4.38
CA ASP A 244 -12.35 -7.54 -3.27
C ASP A 244 -11.37 -7.51 -2.08
N LEU A 245 -10.06 -7.50 -2.36
CA LEU A 245 -9.02 -7.42 -1.33
C LEU A 245 -9.03 -6.05 -0.63
N ARG A 246 -9.18 -4.95 -1.38
CA ARG A 246 -9.30 -3.58 -0.82
C ARG A 246 -10.54 -3.46 0.06
N GLN A 247 -11.69 -3.95 -0.41
CA GLN A 247 -12.93 -3.92 0.36
C GLN A 247 -12.83 -4.78 1.64
N LYS A 248 -12.28 -5.99 1.52
CA LYS A 248 -12.03 -6.89 2.66
C LYS A 248 -11.10 -6.21 3.68
N LEU A 249 -10.02 -5.60 3.21
CA LEU A 249 -9.06 -4.90 4.06
C LEU A 249 -9.71 -3.77 4.85
N VAL A 250 -10.43 -2.87 4.16
CA VAL A 250 -11.17 -1.76 4.78
C VAL A 250 -12.16 -2.27 5.83
N GLN A 251 -12.94 -3.30 5.49
CA GLN A 251 -13.91 -3.90 6.40
C GLN A 251 -13.23 -4.45 7.66
N GLN A 252 -12.12 -5.16 7.50
CA GLN A 252 -11.36 -5.71 8.62
C GLN A 252 -10.78 -4.62 9.54
N TYR A 253 -10.28 -3.51 8.98
CA TYR A 253 -9.82 -2.37 9.77
C TYR A 253 -10.95 -1.71 10.58
N HIS A 254 -12.12 -1.50 9.97
CA HIS A 254 -13.28 -0.97 10.70
C HIS A 254 -13.69 -1.85 11.88
N TYR A 255 -13.75 -3.15 11.66
CA TYR A 255 -14.10 -4.14 12.69
C TYR A 255 -13.12 -4.14 13.86
N LEU A 256 -11.83 -3.95 13.62
CA LEU A 256 -10.83 -3.91 14.69
C LEU A 256 -10.77 -2.56 15.43
N TYR A 257 -10.95 -1.45 14.73
CA TYR A 257 -10.58 -0.13 15.24
C TYR A 257 -11.72 0.88 15.41
N ASP A 258 -12.89 0.68 14.78
CA ASP A 258 -13.93 1.73 14.68
C ASP A 258 -15.20 1.47 15.51
N VAL A 259 -15.32 0.31 16.15
CA VAL A 259 -16.59 -0.13 16.76
C VAL A 259 -17.04 0.72 17.98
N ASN A 260 -16.19 1.59 18.51
CA ASN A 260 -16.53 2.41 19.68
C ASN A 260 -17.18 3.77 19.35
N GLN A 261 -17.35 4.17 18.08
CA GLN A 261 -17.96 5.48 17.76
C GLN A 261 -19.50 5.48 17.80
N SER A 262 -20.17 4.34 17.69
CA SER A 262 -21.64 4.28 17.61
C SER A 262 -22.35 4.03 18.95
N VAL A 263 -21.65 3.51 19.95
CA VAL A 263 -22.27 3.10 21.24
C VAL A 263 -22.45 4.27 22.22
N SER A 264 -21.87 5.44 21.96
CA SER A 264 -22.09 6.65 22.78
C SER A 264 -23.43 7.36 22.52
N GLY A 265 -24.25 6.88 21.57
CA GLY A 265 -25.52 7.50 21.19
C GLY A 265 -26.78 7.03 21.95
N ILE A 266 -26.69 6.00 22.80
CA ILE A 266 -27.86 5.45 23.51
C ILE A 266 -27.72 5.68 25.02
N SER A 267 -27.79 6.95 25.42
CA SER A 267 -27.98 7.37 26.83
C SER A 267 -28.45 8.83 26.91
N SER A 268 -29.54 9.17 26.22
CA SER A 268 -30.41 10.26 26.67
C SER A 268 -31.62 9.64 27.34
N GLY A 269 -31.37 9.04 28.50
CA GLY A 269 -32.42 8.64 29.43
C GLY A 269 -33.13 9.87 29.96
N GLU A 270 -34.46 9.79 29.93
CA GLU A 270 -35.43 10.75 30.44
C GLU A 270 -35.07 11.25 31.85
N SER A 271 -34.83 12.56 31.97
CA SER A 271 -34.83 13.23 33.27
C SER A 271 -36.29 13.48 33.67
N VAL A 272 -36.82 12.59 34.51
CA VAL A 272 -38.10 12.77 35.20
C VAL A 272 -37.99 14.00 36.12
N HIS A 273 -38.94 14.92 35.93
CA HIS A 273 -39.17 16.09 36.77
C HIS A 273 -39.29 15.74 38.25
N GLY A 274 -38.51 16.42 39.09
CA GLY A 274 -38.69 16.49 40.53
C GLY A 274 -38.47 17.92 41.01
N HIS A 275 -39.57 18.66 41.22
CA HIS A 275 -39.62 19.97 41.87
C HIS A 275 -39.18 19.89 43.34
N SER A 276 -38.39 20.86 43.82
CA SER A 276 -38.53 21.57 45.12
C SER A 276 -37.47 22.68 45.28
N ASP A 277 -37.94 23.93 45.36
CA ASP A 277 -37.26 25.17 45.79
C ASP A 277 -37.31 25.33 47.34
N PRO A 278 -36.78 26.40 48.00
CA PRO A 278 -35.62 27.26 47.73
C PRO A 278 -34.78 27.63 48.99
N SER A 279 -33.71 28.40 48.76
CA SER A 279 -33.05 29.38 49.65
C SER A 279 -31.88 28.93 50.55
N SER A 280 -30.69 29.50 50.32
CA SER A 280 -30.07 30.51 51.21
C SER A 280 -28.65 30.91 50.77
N LYS A 281 -28.54 32.18 50.36
CA LYS A 281 -27.45 33.17 50.55
C LYS A 281 -26.02 32.69 50.91
N ASN A 282 -25.03 33.06 50.07
CA ASN A 282 -24.02 34.11 50.33
C ASN A 282 -22.76 33.97 49.44
N GLY A 283 -22.21 35.11 48.98
CA GLY A 283 -20.75 35.29 48.86
C GLY A 283 -20.10 35.33 47.46
N LYS A 284 -20.16 36.51 46.82
CA LYS A 284 -19.08 37.34 46.17
C LYS A 284 -17.65 36.77 45.88
N PRO A 285 -16.83 37.44 45.02
CA PRO A 285 -16.48 36.95 43.68
C PRO A 285 -14.97 36.71 43.44
N SER A 286 -14.69 36.17 42.25
CA SER A 286 -13.49 36.35 41.41
C SER A 286 -12.12 35.87 41.92
N THR A 287 -11.68 34.72 41.37
CA THR A 287 -10.29 34.53 40.92
C THR A 287 -10.28 33.75 39.60
N SER A 288 -10.02 34.49 38.52
CA SER A 288 -9.64 33.99 37.20
C SER A 288 -8.45 33.04 37.34
N THR A 289 -8.69 31.75 37.15
CA THR A 289 -7.64 30.72 37.11
C THR A 289 -7.72 30.06 35.74
N LYS A 290 -6.79 30.42 34.86
CA LYS A 290 -6.62 29.79 33.54
C LYS A 290 -6.49 28.27 33.72
N PRO A 291 -7.14 27.44 32.89
CA PRO A 291 -6.87 26.01 32.91
C PRO A 291 -5.46 25.78 32.37
N LYS A 292 -4.53 25.41 33.26
CA LYS A 292 -3.28 24.77 32.87
C LYS A 292 -3.68 23.49 32.13
N LYS A 293 -3.47 23.46 30.80
CA LYS A 293 -3.40 22.21 30.04
C LYS A 293 -2.32 21.36 30.71
N SER A 294 -2.77 20.36 31.47
CA SER A 294 -1.96 19.23 31.86
C SER A 294 -1.53 18.53 30.57
N LYS A 295 -0.31 18.85 30.11
CA LYS A 295 0.48 17.93 29.27
C LYS A 295 0.59 16.65 30.08
N SER A 296 -0.22 15.66 29.74
CA SER A 296 -0.08 14.31 30.25
C SER A 296 1.28 13.79 29.78
N LEU A 297 2.15 13.56 30.77
CA LEU A 297 3.36 12.77 30.64
C LEU A 297 3.02 11.44 29.98
N LEU A 298 3.44 11.30 28.72
CA LEU A 298 3.43 10.07 27.93
C LEU A 298 4.56 10.22 26.90
N GLU A 299 5.77 10.53 27.37
CA GLU A 299 6.97 10.65 26.52
C GLU A 299 8.15 9.78 26.99
N ASP A 300 8.05 9.04 28.10
CA ASP A 300 9.19 8.26 28.64
C ASP A 300 9.03 6.73 28.53
N ALA A 301 8.58 6.21 27.38
CA ALA A 301 8.59 4.76 27.11
C ALA A 301 8.76 4.37 25.63
N SER A 302 9.41 5.20 24.78
CA SER A 302 9.46 4.96 23.33
C SER A 302 10.74 4.32 22.79
N GLU A 303 11.63 3.78 23.63
CA GLU A 303 12.93 3.26 23.14
C GLU A 303 13.03 1.73 22.94
N GLU A 304 12.00 0.91 23.21
CA GLU A 304 12.22 -0.57 23.28
C GLU A 304 11.39 -1.50 22.39
N HIS A 305 10.69 -1.02 21.36
CA HIS A 305 10.09 -1.91 20.37
C HIS A 305 10.33 -1.44 18.94
N ASN A 306 11.59 -1.47 18.51
CA ASN A 306 11.93 -1.55 17.08
C ASN A 306 11.60 -2.96 16.58
N GLY A 307 10.31 -3.24 16.38
CA GLY A 307 9.86 -4.46 15.74
C GLY A 307 10.47 -4.62 14.34
N LEU A 308 10.36 -5.82 13.75
CA LEU A 308 10.94 -6.12 12.42
C LEU A 308 10.53 -5.10 11.34
N LEU A 309 9.33 -4.51 11.45
CA LEU A 309 8.80 -3.52 10.52
C LEU A 309 9.22 -2.08 10.85
N GLY A 310 9.60 -1.79 12.10
CA GLY A 310 10.02 -0.45 12.53
C GLY A 310 11.29 0.08 11.83
N ILE A 311 12.03 -0.81 11.16
CA ILE A 311 13.25 -0.48 10.40
C ILE A 311 12.97 -0.45 8.88
N SER A 312 11.77 -0.86 8.44
CA SER A 312 11.41 -0.89 7.02
C SER A 312 10.97 0.51 6.53
N PRO A 313 11.56 1.06 5.46
CA PRO A 313 11.17 2.31 4.82
C PRO A 313 9.95 2.17 3.92
N CYS A 314 9.30 1.01 3.89
CA CYS A 314 7.87 1.00 3.67
C CYS A 314 7.23 1.71 4.87
N THR A 315 7.46 3.03 5.01
CA THR A 315 7.10 3.83 6.19
C THR A 315 5.58 3.90 6.37
N VAL A 316 4.80 3.58 5.34
CA VAL A 316 3.35 3.41 5.44
C VAL A 316 2.98 2.07 6.10
N ILE A 317 3.85 1.07 6.05
CA ILE A 317 3.65 -0.30 6.54
C ILE A 317 4.25 -0.44 7.94
N GLY A 318 3.64 0.30 8.87
CA GLY A 318 3.77 0.06 10.31
C GLY A 318 2.37 -0.05 10.89
N ASN A 319 2.18 -0.85 11.94
CA ASN A 319 0.85 -1.10 12.53
C ASN A 319 0.08 0.20 12.88
N ILE A 320 0.78 1.26 13.30
CA ILE A 320 0.15 2.57 13.58
C ILE A 320 -0.09 3.34 12.28
N LEU A 321 0.92 3.46 11.41
CA LEU A 321 0.86 4.29 10.21
C LEU A 321 -0.11 3.74 9.17
N GLU A 322 -0.12 2.43 8.93
CA GLU A 322 -1.04 1.79 7.98
C GLU A 322 -2.48 1.93 8.47
N LYS A 323 -2.70 1.71 9.78
CA LYS A 323 -4.01 1.88 10.40
C LYS A 323 -4.52 3.29 10.19
N ASP A 324 -3.73 4.30 10.53
CA ASP A 324 -4.17 5.69 10.41
C ASP A 324 -4.45 6.06 8.96
N TRP A 325 -3.60 5.60 8.03
CA TRP A 325 -3.80 5.78 6.59
C TRP A 325 -5.11 5.15 6.10
N ILE A 326 -5.37 3.89 6.43
CA ILE A 326 -6.59 3.17 6.00
C ILE A 326 -7.82 3.81 6.63
N MET A 327 -7.80 4.13 7.92
CA MET A 327 -8.95 4.76 8.58
C MET A 327 -9.24 6.15 8.02
N GLU A 328 -8.22 6.92 7.62
CA GLU A 328 -8.42 8.19 6.91
C GLU A 328 -9.03 7.98 5.52
N HIS A 329 -8.55 7.00 4.76
CA HIS A 329 -9.12 6.62 3.47
C HIS A 329 -10.61 6.22 3.59
N CYS A 330 -10.97 5.48 4.64
CA CYS A 330 -12.37 5.11 4.89
C CYS A 330 -13.26 6.34 5.16
N ARG A 331 -12.78 7.28 5.98
CA ARG A 331 -13.50 8.54 6.25
C ARG A 331 -13.65 9.37 4.98
N TYR A 332 -12.62 9.39 4.15
CA TYR A 332 -12.65 10.05 2.86
C TYR A 332 -13.70 9.45 1.93
N GLN A 333 -13.73 8.13 1.75
CA GLN A 333 -14.75 7.48 0.92
C GLN A 333 -16.16 7.78 1.42
N ALA A 334 -16.36 7.77 2.74
CA ALA A 334 -17.64 8.11 3.36
C ALA A 334 -18.04 9.58 3.14
N ALA A 335 -17.09 10.51 3.13
CA ALA A 335 -17.33 11.93 2.83
C ALA A 335 -17.60 12.17 1.34
N HIS A 336 -16.84 11.49 0.46
CA HIS A 336 -16.99 11.59 -1.00
C HIS A 336 -18.38 11.14 -1.45
N ARG A 337 -18.91 10.04 -0.88
CA ARG A 337 -20.27 9.56 -1.16
C ARG A 337 -21.37 10.55 -0.75
N LYS A 338 -21.08 11.50 0.13
CA LYS A 338 -22.04 12.53 0.58
C LYS A 338 -22.00 13.79 -0.29
N GLY A 339 -21.17 13.85 -1.33
CA GLY A 339 -21.09 14.99 -2.25
C GLY A 339 -20.45 16.25 -1.64
N ASN A 340 -19.80 16.15 -0.48
CA ASN A 340 -19.19 17.28 0.22
C ASN A 340 -17.75 17.55 -0.24
N ILE A 341 -17.54 17.71 -1.54
CA ILE A 341 -16.22 17.89 -2.16
C ILE A 341 -16.16 19.29 -2.76
N SER A 342 -15.98 20.29 -1.92
CA SER A 342 -15.71 21.65 -2.36
C SER A 342 -14.24 21.96 -2.15
N GLN A 343 -13.53 22.26 -3.25
CA GLN A 343 -12.14 22.78 -3.31
C GLN A 343 -11.02 21.76 -3.16
N TRP A 344 -10.64 21.17 -4.28
CA TRP A 344 -9.50 20.26 -4.36
C TRP A 344 -8.51 20.82 -5.35
N SER A 345 -7.54 21.58 -4.84
CA SER A 345 -6.43 22.11 -5.62
C SER A 345 -5.18 21.20 -5.54
N THR A 346 -5.16 20.23 -4.63
CA THR A 346 -4.02 19.35 -4.37
C THR A 346 -4.49 17.96 -3.96
N LEU A 347 -3.65 16.95 -4.22
CA LEU A 347 -3.88 15.59 -3.73
C LEU A 347 -3.99 15.57 -2.20
N PRO A 348 -4.82 14.68 -1.61
CA PRO A 348 -4.85 14.48 -0.17
C PRO A 348 -3.45 14.19 0.38
N ARG A 349 -3.08 14.83 1.49
CA ARG A 349 -1.72 14.73 2.07
C ARG A 349 -1.26 13.29 2.29
N ARG A 350 -2.15 12.38 2.70
CA ARG A 350 -1.83 10.96 2.90
C ARG A 350 -1.49 10.22 1.60
N ILE A 351 -2.11 10.62 0.48
CA ILE A 351 -1.83 10.06 -0.84
C ILE A 351 -0.47 10.58 -1.29
N GLN A 352 -0.23 11.89 -1.14
CA GLN A 352 1.07 12.46 -1.44
C GLN A 352 2.18 11.81 -0.61
N ALA A 353 1.95 11.56 0.68
CA ALA A 353 2.90 10.86 1.54
C ALA A 353 3.19 9.43 1.05
N LEU A 354 2.16 8.68 0.64
CA LEU A 354 2.34 7.34 0.07
C LEU A 354 3.13 7.39 -1.25
N LEU A 355 2.84 8.37 -2.10
CA LEU A 355 3.57 8.59 -3.35
C LEU A 355 5.02 8.97 -3.11
N ASP A 356 5.31 9.80 -2.11
CA ASP A 356 6.67 10.21 -1.78
C ASP A 356 7.50 9.02 -1.24
N VAL A 357 6.85 8.02 -0.65
CA VAL A 357 7.50 6.77 -0.19
C VAL A 357 7.78 5.80 -1.34
N HIS A 358 6.84 5.69 -2.28
CA HIS A 358 6.88 4.71 -3.36
C HIS A 358 7.54 5.23 -4.65
N PHE A 359 7.45 6.53 -4.88
CA PHE A 359 8.00 7.24 -6.01
C PHE A 359 8.76 8.45 -5.50
N PRO A 360 9.91 8.29 -4.82
CA PRO A 360 10.60 9.43 -4.23
C PRO A 360 11.04 10.46 -5.27
N SER A 361 11.28 10.03 -6.52
CA SER A 361 11.55 10.94 -7.62
C SER A 361 10.32 11.70 -8.10
N ARG A 362 10.38 13.04 -8.04
CA ARG A 362 9.36 13.91 -8.63
C ARG A 362 9.27 13.78 -10.15
N LEU A 363 10.39 13.44 -10.81
CA LEU A 363 10.41 13.19 -12.24
C LEU A 363 9.57 11.96 -12.58
N ILE A 364 9.83 10.82 -11.91
CA ILE A 364 9.05 9.60 -12.10
C ILE A 364 7.59 9.83 -11.69
N GLN A 365 7.33 10.50 -10.57
CA GLN A 365 5.95 10.87 -10.19
C GLN A 365 5.24 11.62 -11.30
N SER A 366 5.88 12.61 -11.93
CA SER A 366 5.26 13.38 -13.03
C SER A 366 5.01 12.56 -14.30
N GLU A 367 5.80 11.50 -14.50
CA GLU A 367 5.65 10.56 -15.62
C GLU A 367 4.49 9.58 -15.38
N VAL A 368 4.39 9.03 -14.16
CA VAL A 368 3.36 8.05 -13.79
C VAL A 368 2.03 8.68 -13.37
N LEU A 369 2.05 9.93 -12.90
CA LEU A 369 0.89 10.67 -12.44
C LEU A 369 0.78 11.97 -13.24
N PRO A 370 -0.01 11.99 -14.32
CA PRO A 370 -0.28 13.19 -15.11
C PRO A 370 -1.23 14.15 -14.35
N LEU A 371 -0.83 14.62 -13.15
CA LEU A 371 -1.65 15.52 -12.35
C LEU A 371 -1.79 16.91 -13.00
N ALA A 372 -0.77 17.32 -13.77
CA ALA A 372 -0.76 18.59 -14.48
C ALA A 372 -1.36 18.49 -15.90
N ASP A 373 -1.06 17.41 -16.63
CA ASP A 373 -1.41 17.25 -18.04
C ASP A 373 -1.98 15.84 -18.31
N LEU A 374 -3.31 15.66 -18.29
CA LEU A 374 -3.96 14.40 -18.64
C LEU A 374 -3.71 14.11 -20.12
N ARG A 375 -2.87 13.11 -20.38
CA ARG A 375 -2.70 12.57 -21.73
C ARG A 375 -3.68 11.40 -21.89
N PRO A 376 -4.37 11.29 -23.03
CA PRO A 376 -5.22 10.13 -23.33
C PRO A 376 -4.49 8.78 -23.19
N GLU A 377 -3.17 8.78 -23.38
CA GLU A 377 -2.29 7.62 -23.32
C GLU A 377 -1.70 7.37 -21.92
N SER A 378 -1.94 8.24 -20.94
CA SER A 378 -1.41 8.04 -19.60
C SER A 378 -2.11 6.88 -18.89
N SER A 379 -1.35 5.84 -18.59
CA SER A 379 -1.75 4.78 -17.68
C SER A 379 -1.51 5.23 -16.24
N PHE A 380 -2.57 5.22 -15.42
CA PHE A 380 -2.46 5.36 -13.97
C PHE A 380 -2.14 4.03 -13.29
N ASP A 381 -1.88 2.99 -14.08
CA ASP A 381 -1.58 1.66 -13.58
C ASP A 381 -0.09 1.57 -13.26
N PHE A 382 0.34 2.32 -12.24
CA PHE A 382 1.71 2.26 -11.75
C PHE A 382 1.85 1.26 -10.61
N ARG A 383 3.03 0.67 -10.49
CA ARG A 383 3.46 -0.16 -9.36
C ARG A 383 4.85 0.29 -8.94
N ALA A 384 5.05 0.45 -7.64
CA ALA A 384 6.34 0.78 -7.08
C ALA A 384 6.76 -0.24 -6.03
N LEU A 385 8.01 -0.67 -6.11
CA LEU A 385 8.62 -1.56 -5.14
C LEU A 385 9.68 -0.76 -4.39
N SER A 386 9.31 -0.29 -3.20
CA SER A 386 10.25 0.43 -2.32
C SER A 386 11.09 -0.57 -1.55
N MET A 387 12.37 -0.63 -1.86
CA MET A 387 13.31 -1.51 -1.18
C MET A 387 13.59 -1.01 0.25
N PRO A 388 13.88 -1.93 1.20
CA PRO A 388 14.19 -1.58 2.56
C PRO A 388 15.38 -0.62 2.74
N GLN A 389 15.45 0.07 3.87
CA GLN A 389 16.40 1.14 4.10
C GLN A 389 17.53 0.53 4.87
N ARG A 390 18.65 0.32 4.18
CA ARG A 390 19.82 -0.31 4.77
C ARG A 390 21.06 -0.09 3.93
N ARG A 391 22.17 -0.60 4.46
CA ARG A 391 23.40 -0.74 3.71
C ARG A 391 23.34 -2.03 2.88
N TYR A 392 23.34 -1.88 1.57
CA TYR A 392 23.37 -2.97 0.61
C TYR A 392 24.81 -3.22 0.14
N PHE A 393 25.43 -4.29 0.62
CA PHE A 393 26.70 -4.77 0.08
C PHE A 393 26.51 -5.70 -1.14
N SER A 394 25.36 -6.37 -1.20
CA SER A 394 24.94 -7.23 -2.30
C SER A 394 23.41 -7.13 -2.41
N PHE A 395 22.87 -7.46 -3.57
CA PHE A 395 21.42 -7.51 -3.83
C PHE A 395 20.93 -8.92 -4.15
N ARG A 396 21.71 -9.96 -3.81
CA ARG A 396 21.41 -11.33 -4.27
C ARG A 396 20.12 -11.88 -3.68
N ARG A 397 19.93 -11.70 -2.37
CA ARG A 397 18.76 -12.23 -1.65
C ARG A 397 17.51 -11.40 -1.94
N GLU A 398 17.65 -10.09 -1.92
CA GLU A 398 16.59 -9.15 -2.24
C GLU A 398 16.17 -9.24 -3.70
N GLY A 399 17.12 -9.40 -4.63
CA GLY A 399 16.82 -9.62 -6.05
C GLY A 399 16.04 -10.90 -6.31
N GLN A 400 16.23 -11.94 -5.49
CA GLN A 400 15.44 -13.17 -5.53
C GLN A 400 13.99 -12.93 -5.06
N VAL A 401 13.80 -12.25 -3.92
CA VAL A 401 12.48 -11.86 -3.43
C VAL A 401 11.78 -10.95 -4.44
N LEU A 402 12.49 -9.96 -4.97
CA LEU A 402 12.01 -9.05 -6.00
C LEU A 402 11.51 -9.80 -7.22
N SER A 403 12.31 -10.74 -7.74
CA SER A 403 11.92 -11.57 -8.90
C SER A 403 10.63 -12.33 -8.63
N ARG A 404 10.47 -12.90 -7.42
CA ARG A 404 9.26 -13.63 -7.03
C ARG A 404 8.02 -12.75 -6.94
N VAL A 405 8.15 -11.58 -6.32
CA VAL A 405 7.07 -10.59 -6.23
C VAL A 405 6.68 -10.14 -7.65
N CYS A 406 7.65 -9.86 -8.51
CA CYS A 406 7.42 -9.50 -9.91
C CYS A 406 6.72 -10.63 -10.68
N GLU A 407 7.18 -11.88 -10.58
CA GLU A 407 6.55 -13.05 -11.23
C GLU A 407 5.08 -13.23 -10.82
N LYS A 408 4.81 -13.17 -9.50
CA LYS A 408 3.47 -13.33 -8.93
C LYS A 408 2.49 -12.27 -9.45
N HIS A 409 2.93 -11.02 -9.52
CA HIS A 409 2.07 -9.92 -9.93
C HIS A 409 2.01 -9.72 -11.45
N ALA A 410 3.07 -10.03 -12.18
CA ALA A 410 3.06 -10.02 -13.65
C ALA A 410 2.08 -11.05 -14.21
N ALA A 411 2.00 -12.24 -13.60
CA ALA A 411 1.05 -13.27 -14.00
C ALA A 411 -0.42 -12.87 -13.79
N ALA A 412 -0.68 -11.93 -12.88
CA ALA A 412 -2.03 -11.45 -12.60
C ALA A 412 -2.48 -10.31 -13.54
N ILE A 413 -1.53 -9.60 -14.16
CA ILE A 413 -1.79 -8.38 -14.92
C ILE A 413 -1.68 -8.69 -16.41
N ASP A 414 -2.81 -8.68 -17.12
CA ASP A 414 -2.88 -8.90 -18.58
C ASP A 414 -2.66 -7.61 -19.40
N SER A 415 -2.08 -6.57 -18.77
CA SER A 415 -1.91 -5.25 -19.37
C SER A 415 -0.42 -4.93 -19.59
N GLU A 416 -0.07 -4.64 -20.84
CA GLU A 416 1.27 -4.15 -21.22
C GLU A 416 1.53 -2.71 -20.71
N ASP A 417 0.49 -2.02 -20.24
CA ASP A 417 0.53 -0.59 -19.89
C ASP A 417 0.87 -0.31 -18.42
N VAL A 418 1.34 -1.31 -17.67
CA VAL A 418 1.66 -1.14 -16.23
C VAL A 418 3.10 -0.65 -16.06
N HIS A 419 3.25 0.53 -15.46
CA HIS A 419 4.57 1.10 -15.20
C HIS A 419 5.12 0.62 -13.85
N TRP A 420 6.21 -0.13 -13.86
CA TRP A 420 6.86 -0.61 -12.64
C TRP A 420 8.13 0.16 -12.31
N THR A 421 8.20 0.65 -11.08
CA THR A 421 9.35 1.38 -10.54
C THR A 421 9.98 0.63 -9.38
N LEU A 422 11.31 0.55 -9.34
CA LEU A 422 12.07 0.07 -8.19
C LEU A 422 12.72 1.27 -7.47
N GLY A 423 12.36 1.49 -6.21
CA GLY A 423 12.83 2.64 -5.43
C GLY A 423 13.76 2.23 -4.30
N PHE A 424 14.82 3.01 -4.09
CA PHE A 424 15.69 2.92 -2.93
C PHE A 424 15.72 4.28 -2.24
N SER A 425 15.28 4.32 -0.99
CA SER A 425 15.25 5.55 -0.19
C SER A 425 16.17 5.42 1.01
N ASN A 426 17.00 6.44 1.24
CA ASN A 426 17.90 6.52 2.40
C ASN A 426 18.82 5.31 2.60
N SER A 427 19.15 4.63 1.52
CA SER A 427 20.00 3.44 1.51
C SER A 427 21.43 3.80 1.11
N SER A 428 22.39 2.97 1.52
CA SER A 428 23.79 3.11 1.14
C SER A 428 24.26 1.85 0.41
N PHE A 429 25.17 1.99 -0.55
CA PHE A 429 25.51 0.90 -1.47
C PHE A 429 27.02 0.63 -1.48
N ALA A 430 27.40 -0.64 -1.52
CA ALA A 430 28.80 -1.05 -1.51
C ALA A 430 28.98 -2.41 -2.23
N GLY A 431 30.23 -2.84 -2.35
CA GLY A 431 30.57 -4.19 -2.80
C GLY A 431 30.05 -4.52 -4.19
N GLU A 432 29.33 -5.63 -4.29
CA GLU A 432 28.81 -6.18 -5.57
C GLU A 432 27.37 -5.69 -5.86
N PHE A 433 26.86 -4.70 -5.12
CA PHE A 433 25.46 -4.29 -5.23
C PHE A 433 25.03 -3.97 -6.67
N ALA A 434 25.76 -3.12 -7.39
CA ALA A 434 25.37 -2.67 -8.73
C ALA A 434 25.31 -3.83 -9.73
N GLU A 435 26.31 -4.70 -9.75
CA GLU A 435 26.36 -5.86 -10.64
C GLU A 435 25.19 -6.81 -10.37
N ILE A 436 24.95 -7.14 -9.10
CA ILE A 436 23.90 -8.08 -8.72
C ILE A 436 22.51 -7.47 -8.92
N LEU A 437 22.35 -6.16 -8.74
CA LEU A 437 21.11 -5.45 -9.07
C LEU A 437 20.79 -5.55 -10.56
N VAL A 438 21.77 -5.30 -11.43
CA VAL A 438 21.59 -5.46 -12.89
C VAL A 438 21.17 -6.90 -13.22
N GLN A 439 21.84 -7.91 -12.64
CA GLN A 439 21.45 -9.32 -12.84
C GLN A 439 20.02 -9.62 -12.36
N ALA A 440 19.57 -9.01 -11.27
CA ALA A 440 18.21 -9.13 -10.78
C ALA A 440 17.20 -8.46 -11.74
N LEU A 441 17.52 -7.29 -12.29
CA LEU A 441 16.67 -6.60 -13.26
C LEU A 441 16.49 -7.43 -14.54
N TYR A 442 17.52 -8.14 -15.01
CA TYR A 442 17.39 -9.08 -16.13
C TYR A 442 16.40 -10.22 -15.88
N ARG A 443 16.09 -10.52 -14.60
CA ARG A 443 15.03 -11.48 -14.21
C ARG A 443 13.67 -10.82 -14.02
N CYS A 444 13.63 -9.49 -13.96
CA CYS A 444 12.43 -8.70 -13.72
C CYS A 444 12.19 -7.73 -14.89
N PRO A 445 11.92 -8.21 -16.12
CA PRO A 445 11.79 -7.35 -17.30
C PRO A 445 10.63 -6.36 -17.23
N ILE A 446 9.72 -6.54 -16.26
CA ILE A 446 8.61 -5.62 -16.02
C ILE A 446 9.06 -4.29 -15.39
N ILE A 447 10.21 -4.24 -14.70
CA ILE A 447 10.70 -3.03 -14.02
C ILE A 447 11.26 -2.06 -15.08
N GLN A 448 10.59 -0.93 -15.26
CA GLN A 448 10.87 0.06 -16.30
C GLN A 448 11.59 1.30 -15.75
N ALA A 449 11.45 1.58 -14.45
CA ALA A 449 12.05 2.75 -13.84
C ALA A 449 12.77 2.42 -12.53
N MET A 450 13.80 3.21 -12.22
CA MET A 450 14.55 3.10 -10.98
C MET A 450 14.76 4.46 -10.35
N SER A 451 14.69 4.50 -9.01
CA SER A 451 14.93 5.70 -8.24
C SER A 451 15.82 5.45 -7.04
N PHE A 452 16.80 6.32 -6.87
CA PHE A 452 17.66 6.37 -5.69
C PHE A 452 17.49 7.75 -5.08
N SER A 453 17.03 7.81 -3.83
CA SER A 453 16.77 9.08 -3.15
C SER A 453 17.39 9.13 -1.76
N LYS A 454 17.84 10.33 -1.36
CA LYS A 454 18.34 10.58 0.00
C LYS A 454 17.68 11.81 0.60
N THR A 455 16.97 11.64 1.71
CA THR A 455 16.37 12.76 2.44
C THR A 455 17.44 13.47 3.28
N SER A 456 17.33 14.80 3.38
CA SER A 456 18.26 15.63 4.16
C SER A 456 18.29 15.26 5.66
N GLU A 457 17.19 14.74 6.17
CA GLU A 457 17.05 14.28 7.56
C GLU A 457 17.94 13.07 7.87
N PHE A 458 18.23 12.21 6.87
CA PHE A 458 19.03 11.00 7.07
C PHE A 458 20.47 11.31 7.49
N GLY A 459 21.05 12.42 7.00
CA GLY A 459 22.40 12.85 7.38
C GLY A 459 22.51 13.37 8.82
N SER A 460 21.41 13.88 9.38
CA SER A 460 21.43 14.56 10.68
C SER A 460 21.44 13.57 11.86
N ASN A 461 20.81 12.40 11.71
CA ASN A 461 20.77 11.39 12.76
C ASN A 461 22.10 10.64 12.96
N ARG A 462 22.99 10.65 11.96
CA ARG A 462 24.34 10.07 12.10
C ARG A 462 25.32 10.98 12.85
N ALA A 463 25.02 12.26 13.03
CA ALA A 463 25.95 13.24 13.60
C ALA A 463 26.32 13.01 15.10
N TYR A 464 25.63 12.09 15.79
CA TYR A 464 25.93 11.75 17.19
C TYR A 464 26.72 10.44 17.37
N GLY A 465 26.96 9.68 16.30
CA GLY A 465 27.82 8.49 16.30
C GLY A 465 29.12 8.78 15.57
N VAL A 466 30.25 8.43 16.20
CA VAL A 466 31.63 8.50 15.68
C VAL A 466 31.70 8.59 14.15
N VAL A 467 32.18 9.73 13.65
CA VAL A 467 32.47 9.96 12.23
C VAL A 467 33.55 8.97 11.81
N GLU A 468 33.16 7.82 11.27
CA GLU A 468 34.08 6.99 10.51
C GLU A 468 34.42 7.73 9.21
N ASP A 469 35.69 8.08 9.07
CA ASP A 469 36.23 8.86 7.96
C ASP A 469 35.86 8.25 6.60
N GLY A 470 35.10 9.01 5.80
CA GLY A 470 35.18 8.97 4.35
C GLY A 470 34.69 7.71 3.62
N GLU A 471 33.84 6.86 4.22
CA GLU A 471 33.18 5.80 3.44
C GLU A 471 32.32 6.44 2.33
N ASP A 472 32.70 6.22 1.08
CA ASP A 472 31.87 6.49 -0.09
C ASP A 472 30.51 5.80 0.11
N ASP A 473 29.44 6.59 0.24
CA ASP A 473 28.06 6.10 0.42
C ASP A 473 27.54 5.28 -0.78
N GLY A 474 28.39 5.03 -1.78
CA GLY A 474 28.13 4.24 -2.96
C GLY A 474 27.82 5.10 -4.19
N ALA A 475 28.08 6.40 -4.14
CA ALA A 475 27.75 7.32 -5.23
C ALA A 475 28.48 6.95 -6.53
N THR A 476 29.76 6.57 -6.41
CA THR A 476 30.56 6.09 -7.56
C THR A 476 30.02 4.77 -8.12
N LEU A 477 29.55 3.88 -7.24
CA LEU A 477 28.97 2.59 -7.61
C LEU A 477 27.62 2.76 -8.33
N LEU A 478 26.81 3.73 -7.92
CA LEU A 478 25.58 4.08 -8.61
C LEU A 478 25.81 4.71 -9.99
N ALA A 479 26.86 5.51 -10.15
CA ALA A 479 27.23 6.07 -11.46
C ALA A 479 27.54 4.95 -12.49
N ASN A 480 28.09 3.81 -12.06
CA ASN A 480 28.37 2.67 -12.92
C ASN A 480 27.11 1.94 -13.43
N LEU A 481 25.95 2.19 -12.82
CA LEU A 481 24.67 1.69 -13.35
C LEU A 481 24.34 2.35 -14.68
N ALA A 482 24.71 3.62 -14.86
CA ALA A 482 24.50 4.33 -16.11
C ALA A 482 25.33 3.67 -17.23
N GLY A 483 24.65 2.97 -18.14
CA GLY A 483 25.25 2.20 -19.24
C GLY A 483 25.27 0.69 -19.05
N SER A 484 24.94 0.19 -17.84
CA SER A 484 24.85 -1.25 -17.54
C SER A 484 23.41 -1.75 -17.37
N LEU A 485 22.44 -0.84 -17.32
CA LEU A 485 21.03 -1.19 -17.16
C LEU A 485 20.47 -1.94 -18.38
N PRO A 486 19.52 -2.86 -18.16
CA PRO A 486 18.79 -3.47 -19.26
C PRO A 486 18.06 -2.42 -20.13
N PRO A 487 17.91 -2.68 -21.45
CA PRO A 487 17.40 -1.67 -22.40
C PRO A 487 15.93 -1.28 -22.20
N TRP A 488 15.16 -2.04 -21.42
CA TRP A 488 13.77 -1.70 -21.08
C TRP A 488 13.65 -0.79 -19.85
N VAL A 489 14.73 -0.57 -19.10
CA VAL A 489 14.74 0.42 -18.02
C VAL A 489 14.91 1.80 -18.66
N SER A 490 13.79 2.49 -18.86
CA SER A 490 13.73 3.78 -19.57
C SER A 490 14.06 4.97 -18.66
N CYS A 491 13.89 4.82 -17.34
CA CYS A 491 14.06 5.91 -16.39
C CYS A 491 14.97 5.54 -15.22
N LEU A 492 15.96 6.38 -14.95
CA LEU A 492 16.89 6.27 -13.81
C LEU A 492 17.05 7.64 -13.17
N THR A 493 16.80 7.72 -11.87
CA THR A 493 16.84 8.98 -11.10
C THR A 493 17.74 8.86 -9.88
N PHE A 494 18.45 9.96 -9.59
CA PHE A 494 19.30 10.14 -8.42
C PHE A 494 18.90 11.47 -7.77
N ASP A 495 18.10 11.39 -6.70
CA ASP A 495 17.45 12.54 -6.03
C ASP A 495 18.08 12.89 -4.67
#